data_AF-A0A1R4H4B5-F1
#
_entry.id   AF-A0A1R4H4B5-F1
#
_cell.length_a   1.000
_cell.length_b   1.000
_cell.length_c   1.000
_cell.angle_alpha   90.00
_cell.angle_beta   90.00
_cell.angle_gamma   90.00
#
_symmetry.space_group_name_H-M   'P 1'
#
loop_
_entity.id
_entity.type
_entity.pdbx_description
1 polymer ?
#
loop_
_entity_poly.entity_id
_entity_poly.type
_entity_poly.pdbx_seq_one_letter_code
_entity_poly.pdbx_strand_id
1 'polypeptide(L)'
;MAGLYDEPYADSSALPTYRVCELAKKQVTVVLSGDGGDENLAGYRRHRWHVYEERVRSKLPYSVRKPVFGLLGQIYPKADWAPKIFRAKSTFESLARDSVEGYFHSVSVLSNAMRSQLFSEQLKTDLQGYQAIEVFRKHIAKAPTDNPLSMVQYLDLKTYLPGDILTKVDRASMAHALEVRVPLLDHKLVEWIAGLQPEIKLNGREGKYIFKKSLENYLSDDILYRPKMGFSVPLSSWFKGALKDKVKEALLGERIQQCGLFNQDFIQHMLNQHQSGLRDYSSPIWSLLMFDAFLRNAS
;
A
#
# COMPACT_ATOMS: atom_id res chain seq x y z
N MET A 1 -20.55 3.16 1.77
CA MET A 1 -19.24 2.50 1.74
C MET A 1 -18.37 2.90 2.92
N ALA A 2 -18.16 4.19 3.21
CA ALA A 2 -17.39 4.59 4.42
C ALA A 2 -17.97 4.02 5.73
N GLY A 3 -19.29 4.04 5.91
CA GLY A 3 -19.96 3.43 7.07
C GLY A 3 -19.87 1.90 7.16
N LEU A 4 -19.23 1.23 6.18
CA LEU A 4 -18.97 -0.22 6.27
C LEU A 4 -17.68 -0.52 7.05
N TYR A 5 -16.77 0.46 7.14
CA TYR A 5 -15.42 0.25 7.63
C TYR A 5 -15.17 0.82 9.02
N ASP A 6 -16.17 1.36 9.73
CA ASP A 6 -16.11 1.92 11.10
C ASP A 6 -14.94 2.87 11.45
N GLU A 7 -14.06 3.14 10.50
CA GLU A 7 -12.86 3.96 10.57
C GLU A 7 -12.56 4.51 9.15
N PRO A 8 -11.75 5.57 9.03
CA PRO A 8 -11.30 6.05 7.73
C PRO A 8 -10.47 4.99 6.98
N TYR A 9 -11.10 4.30 6.02
CA TYR A 9 -10.46 3.23 5.25
C TYR A 9 -10.33 3.61 3.77
N ALA A 10 -9.10 3.70 3.27
CA ALA A 10 -8.78 4.34 1.98
C ALA A 10 -8.25 3.40 0.89
N ASP A 11 -8.49 2.09 0.97
CA ASP A 11 -8.19 1.20 -0.15
C ASP A 11 -9.27 1.30 -1.23
N SER A 12 -8.91 1.88 -2.37
CA SER A 12 -9.82 2.03 -3.51
C SER A 12 -10.36 0.70 -4.08
N SER A 13 -9.63 -0.40 -3.87
CA SER A 13 -10.06 -1.74 -4.30
C SER A 13 -11.17 -2.33 -3.42
N ALA A 14 -11.52 -1.69 -2.31
CA ALA A 14 -12.68 -2.05 -1.52
C ALA A 14 -13.98 -1.92 -2.32
N LEU A 15 -14.07 -0.95 -3.25
CA LEU A 15 -15.28 -0.71 -4.04
C LEU A 15 -15.59 -1.89 -4.98
N PRO A 16 -14.66 -2.34 -5.82
CA PRO A 16 -14.90 -3.52 -6.64
C PRO A 16 -14.98 -4.80 -5.79
N THR A 17 -14.33 -4.88 -4.63
CA THR A 17 -14.45 -6.03 -3.72
C THR A 17 -15.88 -6.17 -3.21
N TYR A 18 -16.47 -5.07 -2.72
CA TYR A 18 -17.88 -5.00 -2.34
C TYR A 18 -18.81 -5.51 -3.45
N ARG A 19 -18.61 -5.03 -4.69
CA ARG A 19 -19.42 -5.45 -5.85
C ARG A 19 -19.24 -6.93 -6.21
N VAL A 20 -18.02 -7.46 -6.13
CA VAL A 20 -17.79 -8.89 -6.36
C VAL A 20 -18.46 -9.74 -5.28
N CYS A 21 -18.42 -9.33 -4.02
CA CYS A 21 -19.13 -10.02 -2.94
C CYS A 21 -20.65 -9.98 -3.15
N GLU A 22 -21.22 -8.82 -3.53
CA GLU A 22 -22.63 -8.67 -3.88
C GLU A 22 -23.07 -9.65 -4.99
N LEU A 23 -22.22 -9.81 -6.02
CA LEU A 23 -22.49 -10.73 -7.13
C LEU A 23 -22.34 -12.19 -6.71
N ALA A 24 -21.26 -12.54 -6.01
CA ALA A 24 -20.98 -13.91 -5.57
C ALA A 24 -22.06 -14.42 -4.63
N LYS A 25 -22.58 -13.57 -3.74
CA LYS A 25 -23.64 -13.93 -2.79
C LYS A 25 -24.92 -14.44 -3.46
N LYS A 26 -25.20 -14.02 -4.68
CA LYS A 26 -26.36 -14.48 -5.46
C LYS A 26 -26.27 -15.97 -5.82
N GLN A 27 -25.07 -16.56 -5.76
CA GLN A 27 -24.82 -17.94 -6.19
C GLN A 27 -24.31 -18.83 -5.06
N VAL A 28 -23.51 -18.29 -4.14
CA VAL A 28 -22.87 -19.06 -3.06
C VAL A 28 -22.90 -18.31 -1.74
N THR A 29 -22.81 -19.06 -0.65
CA THR A 29 -22.72 -18.51 0.72
C THR A 29 -21.30 -18.48 1.26
N VAL A 30 -20.40 -19.28 0.68
CA VAL A 30 -18.99 -19.40 1.09
C VAL A 30 -18.09 -19.31 -0.14
N VAL A 31 -17.00 -18.56 -0.04
CA VAL A 31 -15.94 -18.48 -1.07
C VAL A 31 -14.55 -18.61 -0.44
N LEU A 32 -13.59 -19.03 -1.26
CA LEU A 32 -12.18 -19.08 -0.87
C LEU A 32 -11.44 -17.88 -1.46
N SER A 33 -10.69 -17.16 -0.62
CA SER A 33 -9.79 -16.10 -1.05
C SER A 33 -8.34 -16.60 -1.12
N GLY A 34 -7.57 -16.00 -2.03
CA GLY A 34 -6.12 -16.22 -2.16
C GLY A 34 -5.27 -15.29 -1.27
N ASP A 35 -5.89 -14.54 -0.35
CA ASP A 35 -5.17 -13.65 0.58
C ASP A 35 -4.18 -14.45 1.44
N GLY A 36 -3.04 -13.83 1.77
CA GLY A 36 -1.90 -14.50 2.38
C GLY A 36 -0.94 -15.12 1.37
N GLY A 37 -1.36 -15.34 0.12
CA GLY A 37 -0.50 -15.92 -0.90
C GLY A 37 0.63 -14.98 -1.33
N ASP A 38 0.41 -13.66 -1.40
CA ASP A 38 1.48 -12.72 -1.75
C ASP A 38 2.39 -12.40 -0.57
N GLU A 39 1.82 -12.28 0.62
CA GLU A 39 2.47 -11.95 1.88
C GLU A 39 3.42 -13.08 2.32
N ASN A 40 2.94 -14.33 2.32
CA ASN A 40 3.73 -15.47 2.79
C ASN A 40 4.73 -15.99 1.74
N LEU A 41 4.45 -15.82 0.45
CA LEU A 41 5.25 -16.43 -0.63
C LEU A 41 5.93 -15.39 -1.54
N ALA A 42 6.16 -14.17 -1.06
CA ALA A 42 6.90 -13.13 -1.78
C ALA A 42 6.30 -12.75 -3.15
N GLY A 43 4.97 -12.66 -3.23
CA GLY A 43 4.25 -12.41 -4.48
C GLY A 43 4.21 -10.94 -4.92
N TYR A 44 4.54 -10.00 -4.03
CA TYR A 44 4.54 -8.59 -4.39
C TYR A 44 5.84 -8.16 -5.05
N ARG A 45 5.72 -7.34 -6.12
CA ARG A 45 6.88 -6.71 -6.78
C ARG A 45 7.74 -5.89 -5.80
N ARG A 46 7.12 -5.30 -4.77
CA ARG A 46 7.82 -4.52 -3.73
C ARG A 46 8.77 -5.36 -2.90
N HIS A 47 8.47 -6.64 -2.66
CA HIS A 47 9.38 -7.56 -1.95
C HIS A 47 10.67 -7.74 -2.74
N ARG A 48 10.54 -8.00 -4.04
CA ARG A 48 11.69 -8.15 -4.95
C ARG A 48 12.54 -6.87 -5.01
N TRP A 49 11.91 -5.72 -5.18
CA TRP A 49 12.63 -4.44 -5.22
C TRP A 49 13.36 -4.16 -3.91
N HIS A 50 12.72 -4.41 -2.78
CA HIS A 50 13.35 -4.25 -1.47
C HIS A 50 14.60 -5.12 -1.32
N VAL A 51 14.53 -6.40 -1.71
CA VAL A 51 15.70 -7.31 -1.69
C VAL A 51 16.83 -6.81 -2.60
N TYR A 52 16.51 -6.29 -3.78
CA TYR A 52 17.53 -5.73 -4.68
C TYR A 52 18.17 -4.47 -4.13
N GLU A 53 17.38 -3.56 -3.56
CA GLU A 53 17.89 -2.38 -2.89
C GLU A 53 18.78 -2.78 -1.71
N GLU A 54 18.38 -3.78 -0.93
CA GLU A 54 19.15 -4.20 0.24
C GLU A 54 20.51 -4.82 -0.14
N ARG A 55 20.59 -5.56 -1.25
CA ARG A 55 21.89 -6.03 -1.80
C ARG A 55 22.84 -4.89 -2.17
N VAL A 56 22.30 -3.71 -2.48
CA VAL A 56 23.11 -2.51 -2.76
C VAL A 56 23.44 -1.80 -1.43
N ARG A 57 22.46 -1.68 -0.52
CA ARG A 57 22.66 -1.09 0.81
C ARG A 57 23.72 -1.85 1.62
N SER A 58 23.76 -3.17 1.54
CA SER A 58 24.74 -3.99 2.27
C SER A 58 26.17 -3.83 1.77
N LYS A 59 26.38 -3.32 0.54
CA LYS A 59 27.72 -3.08 -0.04
C LYS A 59 28.31 -1.72 0.35
N LEU A 60 27.50 -0.78 0.81
CA LEU A 60 27.92 0.58 1.12
C LEU A 60 27.46 0.98 2.53
N PRO A 61 28.39 1.29 3.46
CA PRO A 61 28.04 1.73 4.80
C PRO A 61 27.08 2.94 4.78
N TYR A 62 26.20 3.01 5.78
CA TYR A 62 25.19 4.07 5.87
C TYR A 62 25.80 5.48 5.82
N SER A 63 26.95 5.68 6.47
CA SER A 63 27.71 6.93 6.49
C SER A 63 28.15 7.41 5.11
N VAL A 64 28.40 6.49 4.17
CA VAL A 64 28.78 6.81 2.78
C VAL A 64 27.55 6.93 1.91
N ARG A 65 26.61 5.99 2.03
CA ARG A 65 25.47 5.92 1.10
C ARG A 65 24.46 7.04 1.31
N LYS A 66 24.23 7.47 2.57
CA LYS A 66 23.26 8.54 2.88
C LYS A 66 23.61 9.86 2.19
N PRO A 67 24.83 10.43 2.31
CA PRO A 67 25.16 11.67 1.62
C PRO A 67 25.19 11.49 0.09
N VAL A 68 25.75 10.38 -0.41
CA VAL A 68 25.85 10.12 -1.87
C VAL A 68 24.47 9.98 -2.51
N PHE A 69 23.67 9.04 -2.04
CA PHE A 69 22.35 8.80 -2.61
C PHE A 69 21.32 9.86 -2.19
N GLY A 70 21.51 10.53 -1.06
CA GLY A 70 20.70 11.68 -0.67
C GLY A 70 20.87 12.85 -1.63
N LEU A 71 22.12 13.19 -1.96
CA LEU A 71 22.44 14.21 -2.96
C LEU A 71 21.93 13.81 -4.35
N LEU A 72 22.18 12.57 -4.77
CA LEU A 72 21.66 12.07 -6.05
C LEU A 72 20.13 12.05 -6.08
N GLY A 73 19.45 11.68 -5.00
CA GLY A 73 17.99 11.74 -4.90
C GLY A 73 17.45 13.17 -5.06
N GLN A 74 18.16 14.16 -4.52
CA GLN A 74 17.78 15.58 -4.67
C GLN A 74 18.00 16.09 -6.08
N ILE A 75 19.19 15.87 -6.65
CA ILE A 75 19.63 16.45 -7.93
C ILE A 75 19.07 15.69 -9.13
N TYR A 76 18.94 14.35 -9.03
CA TYR A 76 18.53 13.55 -10.17
C TYR A 76 17.08 13.89 -10.57
N PRO A 77 16.82 14.23 -11.84
CA PRO A 77 15.50 14.61 -12.29
C PRO A 77 14.55 13.42 -12.15
N LYS A 78 13.31 13.67 -11.73
CA LYS A 78 12.29 12.61 -11.62
C LYS A 78 12.06 11.92 -12.98
N ALA A 79 12.24 12.69 -14.06
CA ALA A 79 12.28 12.22 -15.44
C ALA A 79 11.14 11.24 -15.77
N ASP A 80 9.92 11.58 -15.34
CA ASP A 80 8.72 10.75 -15.53
C ASP A 80 8.43 10.49 -17.03
N TRP A 81 9.02 11.29 -17.93
CA TRP A 81 8.98 11.15 -19.38
C TRP A 81 10.01 10.16 -19.95
N ALA A 82 11.10 9.87 -19.24
CA ALA A 82 12.20 9.03 -19.73
C ALA A 82 11.90 7.52 -19.62
N PRO A 83 12.58 6.63 -20.38
CA PRO A 83 12.47 5.19 -20.21
C PRO A 83 12.74 4.74 -18.77
N LYS A 84 12.05 3.70 -18.28
CA LYS A 84 12.09 3.26 -16.87
C LYS A 84 13.50 3.00 -16.33
N ILE A 85 14.43 2.54 -17.18
CA ILE A 85 15.83 2.29 -16.79
C ILE A 85 16.60 3.55 -16.39
N PHE A 86 16.16 4.72 -16.85
CA PHE A 86 16.75 6.02 -16.53
C PHE A 86 16.00 6.75 -15.39
N ARG A 87 14.94 6.16 -14.83
CA ARG A 87 14.20 6.74 -13.70
C ARG A 87 14.81 6.26 -12.39
N ALA A 88 15.90 6.89 -11.97
CA ALA A 88 16.67 6.46 -10.79
C ALA A 88 16.42 7.28 -9.52
N LYS A 89 15.73 8.42 -9.61
CA LYS A 89 15.52 9.33 -8.46
C LYS A 89 14.95 8.61 -7.23
N SER A 90 13.85 7.88 -7.41
CA SER A 90 13.17 7.15 -6.33
C SER A 90 14.03 6.02 -5.75
N THR A 91 14.80 5.33 -6.61
CA THR A 91 15.79 4.33 -6.18
C THR A 91 16.89 4.98 -5.34
N PHE A 92 17.43 6.13 -5.73
CA PHE A 92 18.44 6.84 -4.94
C PHE A 92 17.89 7.32 -3.60
N GLU A 93 16.69 7.92 -3.59
CA GLU A 93 16.03 8.28 -2.35
C GLU A 93 15.82 7.05 -1.44
N SER A 94 15.46 5.88 -1.99
CA SER A 94 15.34 4.63 -1.23
C SER A 94 16.67 4.08 -0.73
N LEU A 95 17.73 4.20 -1.53
CA LEU A 95 19.10 3.79 -1.18
C LEU A 95 19.78 4.73 -0.18
N ALA A 96 19.25 5.94 0.04
CA ALA A 96 19.71 6.83 1.10
C ALA A 96 19.13 6.47 2.49
N ARG A 97 18.01 5.75 2.51
CA ARG A 97 17.21 5.43 3.72
C ARG A 97 17.62 4.13 4.39
N ASP A 98 17.38 3.98 5.69
CA ASP A 98 17.52 2.66 6.33
C ASP A 98 16.54 1.63 5.70
N SER A 99 16.77 0.33 5.93
CA SER A 99 15.99 -0.73 5.27
C SER A 99 14.48 -0.60 5.56
N VAL A 100 14.14 -0.31 6.81
CA VAL A 100 12.75 -0.16 7.29
C VAL A 100 12.12 1.08 6.69
N GLU A 101 12.85 2.21 6.67
CA GLU A 101 12.39 3.45 6.08
C GLU A 101 12.21 3.35 4.56
N GLY A 102 13.12 2.66 3.87
CA GLY A 102 12.99 2.33 2.44
C GLY A 102 11.73 1.52 2.17
N TYR A 103 11.47 0.48 2.96
CA TYR A 103 10.25 -0.32 2.81
C TYR A 103 8.99 0.49 3.13
N PHE A 104 8.96 1.20 4.25
CA PHE A 104 7.85 2.07 4.66
C PHE A 104 7.50 3.10 3.58
N HIS A 105 8.51 3.71 2.96
CA HIS A 105 8.30 4.65 1.86
C HIS A 105 7.67 3.95 0.64
N SER A 106 8.05 2.70 0.34
CA SER A 106 7.53 1.95 -0.81
C SER A 106 6.05 1.55 -0.68
N VAL A 107 5.54 1.46 0.54
CA VAL A 107 4.14 1.06 0.84
C VAL A 107 3.27 2.22 1.29
N SER A 108 3.85 3.37 1.62
CA SER A 108 3.10 4.55 2.04
C SER A 108 2.32 5.16 0.88
N VAL A 109 1.00 5.29 1.05
CA VAL A 109 0.14 6.02 0.11
C VAL A 109 0.48 7.51 0.07
N LEU A 110 0.71 8.11 1.25
CA LEU A 110 1.16 9.50 1.39
C LEU A 110 2.57 9.51 1.99
N SER A 111 3.51 10.16 1.29
CA SER A 111 4.86 10.36 1.81
C SER A 111 4.87 11.30 3.02
N ASN A 112 5.94 11.26 3.81
CA ASN A 112 6.11 12.19 4.94
C ASN A 112 6.11 13.66 4.49
N ALA A 113 6.72 13.95 3.33
CA ALA A 113 6.71 15.29 2.75
C ALA A 113 5.28 15.77 2.41
N MET A 114 4.45 14.88 1.85
CA MET A 114 3.06 15.21 1.55
C MET A 114 2.22 15.38 2.82
N ARG A 115 2.40 14.50 3.81
CA ARG A 115 1.74 14.64 5.13
C ARG A 115 2.11 15.95 5.82
N SER A 116 3.37 16.36 5.74
CA SER A 116 3.82 17.65 6.29
C SER A 116 3.16 18.86 5.61
N GLN A 117 2.84 18.78 4.31
CA GLN A 117 2.10 19.86 3.63
C GLN A 117 0.59 19.78 3.89
N LEU A 118 0.06 18.57 4.05
CA LEU A 118 -1.37 18.31 4.21
C LEU A 118 -1.89 18.53 5.63
N PHE A 119 -1.13 18.17 6.66
CA PHE A 119 -1.55 18.32 8.05
C PHE A 119 -1.52 19.78 8.48
N SER A 120 -2.49 20.17 9.32
CA SER A 120 -2.50 21.49 9.97
C SER A 120 -1.33 21.64 10.95
N GLU A 121 -0.95 22.88 11.25
CA GLU A 121 0.10 23.15 12.26
C GLU A 121 -0.29 22.64 13.66
N GLN A 122 -1.59 22.69 13.99
CA GLN A 122 -2.11 22.13 15.23
C GLN A 122 -1.87 20.63 15.30
N LEU A 123 -2.27 19.87 14.27
CA LEU A 123 -2.06 18.42 14.23
C LEU A 123 -0.57 18.07 14.31
N LYS A 124 0.31 18.82 13.63
CA LYS A 124 1.76 18.61 13.73
C LYS A 124 2.28 18.79 15.15
N THR A 125 1.75 19.78 15.87
CA THR A 125 2.08 20.06 17.28
C THR A 125 1.57 18.92 18.18
N ASP A 126 0.33 18.50 17.99
CA ASP A 126 -0.31 17.43 18.77
C ASP A 126 0.35 16.06 18.58
N LEU A 127 0.94 15.83 17.41
CA LEU A 127 1.70 14.60 17.14
C LEU A 127 2.98 14.51 17.98
N GLN A 128 3.50 15.61 18.54
CA GLN A 128 4.68 15.62 19.41
C GLN A 128 5.89 14.86 18.83
N GLY A 129 6.06 14.92 17.50
CA GLY A 129 7.14 14.25 16.78
C GLY A 129 6.86 12.80 16.37
N TYR A 130 5.68 12.24 16.69
CA TYR A 130 5.27 10.91 16.25
C TYR A 130 5.34 10.77 14.73
N GLN A 131 5.95 9.69 14.27
CA GLN A 131 5.98 9.32 12.86
C GLN A 131 5.37 7.95 12.64
N ALA A 132 4.56 7.79 11.58
CA ALA A 132 3.93 6.50 11.28
C ALA A 132 4.93 5.34 11.03
N ILE A 133 6.18 5.65 10.66
CA ILE A 133 7.25 4.64 10.57
C ILE A 133 7.54 3.97 11.92
N GLU A 134 7.21 4.61 13.04
CA GLU A 134 7.37 4.03 14.37
C GLU A 134 6.57 2.74 14.55
N VAL A 135 5.43 2.59 13.86
CA VAL A 135 4.68 1.32 13.83
C VAL A 135 5.56 0.20 13.27
N PHE A 136 6.25 0.46 12.16
CA PHE A 136 7.16 -0.52 11.56
C PHE A 136 8.35 -0.79 12.48
N ARG A 137 8.94 0.26 13.07
CA ARG A 137 10.07 0.12 14.00
C ARG A 137 9.72 -0.71 15.25
N LYS A 138 8.51 -0.53 15.81
CA LYS A 138 8.00 -1.32 16.94
C LYS A 138 7.85 -2.80 16.59
N HIS A 139 7.38 -3.12 15.39
CA HIS A 139 7.26 -4.52 14.95
C HIS A 139 8.62 -5.14 14.65
N ILE A 140 9.48 -4.42 13.93
CA ILE A 140 10.76 -4.97 13.48
C ILE A 140 11.74 -5.23 14.62
N ALA A 141 11.68 -4.44 15.69
CA ALA A 141 12.44 -4.70 16.91
C ALA A 141 12.15 -6.07 17.55
N LYS A 142 11.05 -6.72 17.17
CA LYS A 142 10.62 -8.05 17.65
C LYS A 142 10.70 -9.13 16.55
N ALA A 143 11.18 -8.80 15.36
CA ALA A 143 11.21 -9.74 14.24
C ALA A 143 12.31 -10.79 14.45
N PRO A 144 12.04 -12.09 14.29
CA PRO A 144 13.02 -13.16 14.49
C PRO A 144 13.87 -13.40 13.22
N THR A 145 14.27 -12.34 12.51
CA THR A 145 14.97 -12.45 11.22
C THR A 145 15.73 -11.19 10.85
N ASP A 146 16.94 -11.38 10.32
CA ASP A 146 17.73 -10.32 9.65
C ASP A 146 17.65 -10.42 8.12
N ASN A 147 17.05 -11.49 7.58
CA ASN A 147 16.89 -11.63 6.14
C ASN A 147 15.95 -10.54 5.58
N PRO A 148 16.35 -9.78 4.54
CA PRO A 148 15.57 -8.66 4.03
C PRO A 148 14.19 -9.04 3.48
N LEU A 149 14.06 -10.23 2.87
CA LEU A 149 12.77 -10.69 2.37
C LEU A 149 11.85 -11.06 3.53
N SER A 150 12.33 -11.89 4.45
CA SER A 150 11.55 -12.28 5.62
C SER A 150 11.17 -11.09 6.50
N MET A 151 12.03 -10.07 6.58
CA MET A 151 11.75 -8.80 7.26
C MET A 151 10.49 -8.11 6.72
N VAL A 152 10.40 -7.92 5.40
CA VAL A 152 9.24 -7.25 4.80
C VAL A 152 7.98 -8.10 4.80
N GLN A 153 8.13 -9.43 4.68
CA GLN A 153 7.00 -10.36 4.86
C GLN A 153 6.45 -10.30 6.29
N TYR A 154 7.33 -10.23 7.29
CA TYR A 154 6.94 -10.07 8.68
C TYR A 154 6.20 -8.74 8.91
N LEU A 155 6.70 -7.63 8.36
CA LEU A 155 6.01 -6.33 8.43
C LEU A 155 4.63 -6.39 7.76
N ASP A 156 4.52 -7.03 6.59
CA ASP A 156 3.24 -7.20 5.91
C ASP A 156 2.25 -8.00 6.78
N LEU A 157 2.69 -9.12 7.36
CA LEU A 157 1.85 -9.94 8.28
C LEU A 157 1.42 -9.18 9.54
N LYS A 158 2.25 -8.27 10.06
CA LYS A 158 1.95 -7.51 11.29
C LYS A 158 1.20 -6.20 11.06
N THR A 159 1.16 -5.68 9.83
CA THR A 159 0.58 -4.36 9.55
C THR A 159 -0.37 -4.40 8.35
N TYR A 160 0.14 -4.68 7.16
CA TYR A 160 -0.60 -4.58 5.90
C TYR A 160 -1.73 -5.60 5.79
N LEU A 161 -1.46 -6.86 6.10
CA LEU A 161 -2.44 -7.93 5.98
C LEU A 161 -3.65 -7.71 6.92
N PRO A 162 -3.48 -7.52 8.24
CA PRO A 162 -4.62 -7.27 9.13
C PRO A 162 -5.21 -5.86 9.01
N GLY A 163 -4.40 -4.85 8.65
CA GLY A 163 -4.86 -3.45 8.58
C GLY A 163 -5.49 -3.05 7.25
N ASP A 164 -5.22 -3.77 6.18
CA ASP A 164 -5.70 -3.46 4.83
C ASP A 164 -6.46 -4.63 4.21
N ILE A 165 -5.75 -5.70 3.85
CA ILE A 165 -6.29 -6.78 3.02
C ILE A 165 -7.45 -7.51 3.70
N LEU A 166 -7.26 -7.98 4.94
CA LEU A 166 -8.29 -8.75 5.64
C LEU A 166 -9.47 -7.86 6.03
N THR A 167 -9.21 -6.66 6.55
CA THR A 167 -10.26 -5.68 6.87
C THR A 167 -11.13 -5.35 5.66
N LYS A 168 -10.51 -5.15 4.49
CA LYS A 168 -11.23 -4.92 3.23
C LYS A 168 -12.22 -6.03 2.93
N VAL A 169 -11.72 -7.26 2.88
CA VAL A 169 -12.42 -8.44 2.37
C VAL A 169 -13.49 -8.87 3.36
N ASP A 170 -13.16 -8.92 4.65
CA ASP A 170 -14.08 -9.26 5.73
C ASP A 170 -15.31 -8.34 5.69
N ARG A 171 -15.08 -7.02 5.81
CA ARG A 171 -16.20 -6.06 5.85
C ARG A 171 -16.98 -6.00 4.54
N ALA A 172 -16.30 -6.02 3.39
CA ALA A 172 -16.97 -6.06 2.08
C ALA A 172 -17.87 -7.30 1.92
N SER A 173 -17.39 -8.46 2.36
CA SER A 173 -18.13 -9.72 2.24
C SER A 173 -19.28 -9.84 3.25
N MET A 174 -19.04 -9.42 4.49
CA MET A 174 -20.05 -9.43 5.56
C MET A 174 -21.19 -8.44 5.30
N ALA A 175 -20.94 -7.34 4.56
CA ALA A 175 -22.01 -6.46 4.07
C ALA A 175 -23.08 -7.19 3.23
N HIS A 176 -22.73 -8.36 2.70
CA HIS A 176 -23.59 -9.20 1.88
C HIS A 176 -23.80 -10.60 2.49
N ALA A 177 -23.47 -10.81 3.77
CA ALA A 177 -23.55 -12.11 4.43
C ALA A 177 -22.88 -13.24 3.62
N LEU A 178 -21.71 -12.94 3.04
CA LEU A 178 -20.87 -13.88 2.31
C LEU A 178 -19.67 -14.26 3.18
N GLU A 179 -19.50 -15.55 3.47
CA GLU A 179 -18.35 -16.03 4.23
C GLU A 179 -17.15 -16.18 3.30
N VAL A 180 -16.03 -15.52 3.63
CA VAL A 180 -14.77 -15.66 2.89
C VAL A 180 -13.76 -16.39 3.76
N ARG A 181 -13.22 -17.51 3.27
CA ARG A 181 -12.15 -18.27 3.95
C ARG A 181 -10.81 -18.03 3.27
N VAL A 182 -9.75 -17.93 4.07
CA VAL A 182 -8.38 -17.64 3.63
C VAL A 182 -7.45 -18.83 3.91
N PRO A 183 -7.55 -19.93 3.14
CA PRO A 183 -6.81 -21.17 3.44
C PRO A 183 -5.28 -20.99 3.45
N LEU A 184 -4.75 -20.02 2.69
CA LEU A 184 -3.32 -19.70 2.69
C LEU A 184 -2.83 -19.00 3.97
N LEU A 185 -3.75 -18.66 4.88
CA LEU A 185 -3.48 -18.11 6.21
C LEU A 185 -3.75 -19.09 7.35
N ASP A 186 -3.93 -20.38 7.06
CA ASP A 186 -3.91 -21.38 8.13
C ASP A 186 -2.57 -21.29 8.89
N HIS A 187 -2.66 -21.23 10.22
CA HIS A 187 -1.50 -21.03 11.08
C HIS A 187 -0.40 -22.08 10.87
N LYS A 188 -0.72 -23.35 10.66
CA LYS A 188 0.29 -24.40 10.44
C LYS A 188 1.00 -24.20 9.10
N LEU A 189 0.25 -23.83 8.08
CA LEU A 189 0.82 -23.50 6.77
C LEU A 189 1.71 -22.26 6.85
N VAL A 190 1.27 -21.20 7.53
CA VAL A 190 2.03 -19.96 7.69
C VAL A 190 3.31 -20.21 8.49
N GLU A 191 3.24 -20.95 9.60
CA GLU A 191 4.40 -21.35 10.41
C GLU A 191 5.41 -22.15 9.59
N TRP A 192 4.94 -23.11 8.79
CA TRP A 192 5.81 -23.87 7.89
C TRP A 192 6.45 -22.99 6.82
N ILE A 193 5.68 -22.13 6.14
CA ILE A 193 6.21 -21.20 5.12
C ILE A 193 7.22 -20.21 5.71
N ALA A 194 7.00 -19.78 6.96
CA ALA A 194 7.92 -18.87 7.66
C ALA A 194 9.29 -19.51 7.90
N GLY A 195 9.35 -20.83 8.08
CA GLY A 195 10.60 -21.61 8.22
C GLY A 195 11.33 -21.90 6.91
N LEU A 196 10.73 -21.60 5.75
CA LEU A 196 11.34 -21.85 4.45
C LEU A 196 12.46 -20.84 4.12
N GLN A 197 13.47 -21.32 3.39
CA GLN A 197 14.51 -20.46 2.83
C GLN A 197 13.89 -19.37 1.94
N PRO A 198 14.26 -18.09 2.11
CA PRO A 198 13.73 -16.98 1.32
C PRO A 198 13.83 -17.16 -0.20
N GLU A 199 14.88 -17.81 -0.68
CA GLU A 199 15.20 -18.01 -2.10
C GLU A 199 14.22 -18.94 -2.81
N ILE A 200 13.59 -19.88 -2.08
CA ILE A 200 12.56 -20.74 -2.67
C ILE A 200 11.18 -20.06 -2.73
N LYS A 201 10.99 -18.95 -2.00
CA LYS A 201 9.81 -18.09 -2.12
C LYS A 201 9.97 -17.08 -3.26
N LEU A 202 11.16 -16.49 -3.37
CA LEU A 202 11.54 -15.52 -4.40
C LEU A 202 12.80 -15.97 -5.14
N ASN A 203 12.63 -16.57 -6.31
CA ASN A 203 13.73 -17.03 -7.16
C ASN A 203 14.01 -16.03 -8.29
N GLY A 204 15.09 -15.26 -8.17
CA GLY A 204 15.46 -14.25 -9.15
C GLY A 204 14.41 -13.16 -9.30
N ARG A 205 13.62 -13.21 -10.39
CA ARG A 205 12.50 -12.29 -10.64
C ARG A 205 11.14 -12.89 -10.31
N GLU A 206 11.07 -14.19 -10.04
CA GLU A 206 9.85 -14.95 -9.86
C GLU A 206 9.47 -15.02 -8.38
N GLY A 207 8.36 -14.38 -8.01
CA GLY A 207 7.75 -14.51 -6.70
C GLY A 207 6.77 -15.68 -6.65
N LYS A 208 6.35 -16.09 -5.45
CA LYS A 208 5.55 -17.31 -5.23
C LYS A 208 6.18 -18.56 -5.85
N TYR A 209 7.51 -18.61 -5.92
CA TYR A 209 8.22 -19.60 -6.74
C TYR A 209 7.87 -21.04 -6.34
N ILE A 210 8.06 -21.41 -5.07
CA ILE A 210 7.71 -22.75 -4.58
C ILE A 210 6.23 -23.09 -4.75
N PHE A 211 5.34 -22.11 -4.55
CA PHE A 211 3.90 -22.31 -4.68
C PHE A 211 3.47 -22.59 -6.12
N LYS A 212 4.03 -21.85 -7.08
CA LYS A 212 3.81 -22.12 -8.50
C LYS A 212 4.34 -23.50 -8.88
N LYS A 213 5.58 -23.81 -8.48
CA LYS A 213 6.21 -25.12 -8.73
C LYS A 213 5.39 -26.29 -8.17
N SER A 214 4.80 -26.15 -6.99
CA SER A 214 3.95 -27.21 -6.43
C SER A 214 2.64 -27.45 -7.21
N LEU A 215 2.23 -26.51 -8.06
CA LEU A 215 0.96 -26.55 -8.78
C LEU A 215 1.10 -26.82 -10.29
N GLU A 216 2.31 -26.96 -10.82
CA GLU A 216 2.57 -27.20 -12.26
C GLU A 216 1.88 -28.46 -12.78
N ASN A 217 1.68 -29.48 -11.93
CA ASN A 217 0.97 -30.70 -12.32
C ASN A 217 -0.56 -30.55 -12.33
N TYR A 218 -1.10 -29.44 -11.80
CA TYR A 218 -2.55 -29.23 -11.63
C TYR A 218 -3.09 -28.10 -12.50
N LEU A 219 -2.27 -27.13 -12.88
CA LEU A 219 -2.67 -25.92 -13.60
C LEU A 219 -1.72 -25.67 -14.76
N SER A 220 -2.26 -25.13 -15.87
CA SER A 220 -1.44 -24.75 -17.02
C SER A 220 -0.54 -23.56 -16.72
N ASP A 221 0.57 -23.48 -17.47
CA ASP A 221 1.53 -22.37 -17.37
C ASP A 221 0.87 -21.00 -17.61
N ASP A 222 -0.13 -20.94 -18.50
CA ASP A 222 -0.89 -19.72 -18.80
C ASP A 222 -1.67 -19.18 -17.60
N ILE A 223 -2.02 -20.04 -16.63
CA ILE A 223 -2.68 -19.64 -15.38
C ILE A 223 -1.62 -19.32 -14.32
N LEU A 224 -0.65 -20.22 -14.12
CA LEU A 224 0.35 -20.12 -13.03
C LEU A 224 1.32 -18.94 -13.22
N TYR A 225 1.73 -18.68 -14.44
CA TYR A 225 2.74 -17.67 -14.79
C TYR A 225 2.12 -16.41 -15.42
N ARG A 226 0.80 -16.31 -15.41
CA ARG A 226 0.09 -15.11 -15.88
C ARG A 226 0.60 -13.84 -15.17
N PRO A 227 0.76 -12.72 -15.90
CA PRO A 227 1.03 -11.43 -15.28
C PRO A 227 -0.02 -11.05 -14.22
N LYS A 228 0.44 -10.58 -13.04
CA LYS A 228 -0.43 -10.15 -11.95
C LYS A 228 -1.30 -8.98 -12.40
N MET A 229 -2.61 -9.12 -12.27
CA MET A 229 -3.59 -8.06 -12.48
C MET A 229 -4.02 -7.48 -11.14
N GLY A 230 -3.97 -6.16 -11.03
CA GLY A 230 -4.48 -5.45 -9.84
C GLY A 230 -5.98 -5.25 -9.90
N PHE A 231 -6.57 -4.92 -8.76
CA PHE A 231 -8.00 -4.63 -8.62
C PHE A 231 -8.26 -3.14 -8.44
N SER A 232 -7.62 -2.33 -9.28
CA SER A 232 -7.63 -0.87 -9.22
C SER A 232 -8.84 -0.27 -9.91
N VAL A 233 -9.33 0.85 -9.39
CA VAL A 233 -10.37 1.69 -10.01
C VAL A 233 -9.76 2.96 -10.64
N PRO A 234 -10.36 3.53 -11.71
CA PRO A 234 -9.78 4.65 -12.45
C PRO A 234 -10.04 6.01 -11.77
N LEU A 235 -9.57 6.17 -10.52
CA LEU A 235 -9.79 7.35 -9.68
C LEU A 235 -9.45 8.67 -10.39
N SER A 236 -8.30 8.74 -11.06
CA SER A 236 -7.84 9.95 -11.79
C SER A 236 -8.85 10.41 -12.83
N SER A 237 -9.44 9.47 -13.58
CA SER A 237 -10.46 9.77 -14.58
C SER A 237 -11.76 10.23 -13.94
N TRP A 238 -12.20 9.56 -12.87
CA TRP A 238 -13.42 9.93 -12.15
C TRP A 238 -13.33 11.32 -11.53
N PHE A 239 -12.22 11.63 -10.85
CA PHE A 239 -12.03 12.90 -10.17
C PHE A 239 -11.83 14.07 -11.12
N LYS A 240 -11.28 13.85 -12.31
CA LYS A 240 -11.20 14.88 -13.36
C LYS A 240 -12.51 15.05 -14.14
N GLY A 241 -13.32 14.00 -14.22
CA GLY A 241 -14.57 13.95 -14.95
C GLY A 241 -15.80 13.99 -14.05
N ALA A 242 -16.58 12.91 -14.07
CA ALA A 242 -17.94 12.86 -13.51
C ALA A 242 -18.05 13.15 -12.00
N LEU A 243 -16.98 13.01 -11.23
CA LEU A 243 -16.98 13.28 -9.78
C LEU A 243 -16.29 14.59 -9.40
N LYS A 244 -15.80 15.38 -10.36
CA LYS A 244 -15.03 16.60 -10.10
C LYS A 244 -15.69 17.53 -9.08
N ASP A 245 -16.94 17.91 -9.32
CA ASP A 245 -17.62 18.90 -8.47
C ASP A 245 -17.94 18.32 -7.10
N LYS A 246 -18.33 17.03 -7.03
CA LYS A 246 -18.55 16.33 -5.75
C LYS A 246 -17.29 16.23 -4.91
N VAL A 247 -16.14 15.99 -5.54
CA VAL A 247 -14.85 15.97 -4.83
C VAL A 247 -14.51 17.34 -4.29
N LYS A 248 -14.69 18.39 -5.10
CA LYS A 248 -14.42 19.76 -4.69
C LYS A 248 -15.33 20.19 -3.52
N GLU A 249 -16.62 19.92 -3.63
CA GLU A 249 -17.62 20.21 -2.60
C GLU A 249 -17.30 19.49 -1.29
N ALA A 250 -16.98 18.19 -1.34
CA ALA A 250 -16.65 17.43 -0.14
C ALA A 250 -15.36 17.91 0.54
N LEU A 251 -14.29 18.14 -0.23
CA LEU A 251 -12.97 18.42 0.35
C LEU A 251 -12.74 19.90 0.68
N LEU A 252 -13.53 20.81 0.10
CA LEU A 252 -13.52 22.23 0.46
C LEU A 252 -14.72 22.62 1.33
N GLY A 253 -15.59 21.68 1.67
CA GLY A 253 -16.77 21.91 2.48
C GLY A 253 -16.44 22.13 3.96
N GLU A 254 -17.42 22.67 4.69
CA GLU A 254 -17.28 23.05 6.10
C GLU A 254 -16.81 21.90 7.00
N ARG A 255 -17.21 20.65 6.73
CA ARG A 255 -16.85 19.50 7.57
C ARG A 255 -15.34 19.27 7.64
N ILE A 256 -14.66 19.30 6.49
CA ILE A 256 -13.20 19.15 6.42
C ILE A 256 -12.49 20.37 7.00
N GLN A 257 -13.06 21.57 6.88
CA GLN A 257 -12.52 22.77 7.51
C GLN A 257 -12.63 22.73 9.03
N GLN A 258 -13.81 22.41 9.56
CA GLN A 258 -14.13 22.40 10.98
C GLN A 258 -13.39 21.30 11.75
N CYS A 259 -12.99 20.20 11.10
CA CYS A 259 -12.20 19.16 11.78
C CYS A 259 -10.81 19.65 12.21
N GLY A 260 -10.29 20.73 11.61
CA GLY A 260 -9.02 21.35 12.01
C GLY A 260 -7.75 20.52 11.74
N LEU A 261 -7.85 19.36 11.11
CA LEU A 261 -6.73 18.42 10.90
C LEU A 261 -5.88 18.72 9.67
N PHE A 262 -6.43 19.44 8.68
CA PHE A 262 -5.81 19.60 7.38
C PHE A 262 -5.60 21.07 6.97
N ASN A 263 -4.51 21.30 6.24
CA ASN A 263 -4.21 22.57 5.60
C ASN A 263 -5.10 22.75 4.35
N GLN A 264 -6.07 23.66 4.44
CA GLN A 264 -7.06 23.92 3.39
C GLN A 264 -6.42 24.48 2.11
N ASP A 265 -5.42 25.35 2.23
CA ASP A 265 -4.72 25.90 1.07
C ASP A 265 -4.02 24.78 0.29
N PHE A 266 -3.44 23.82 1.01
CA PHE A 266 -2.82 22.67 0.38
C PHE A 266 -3.84 21.73 -0.27
N ILE A 267 -5.00 21.49 0.34
CA ILE A 267 -6.10 20.73 -0.30
C ILE A 267 -6.53 21.42 -1.60
N GLN A 268 -6.74 22.74 -1.56
CA GLN A 268 -7.15 23.51 -2.74
C GLN A 268 -6.08 23.45 -3.85
N HIS A 269 -4.80 23.58 -3.50
CA HIS A 269 -3.68 23.44 -4.41
C HIS A 269 -3.62 22.05 -5.05
N MET A 270 -3.77 21.01 -4.22
CA MET A 270 -3.77 19.61 -4.64
C MET A 270 -4.90 19.33 -5.66
N LEU A 271 -6.11 19.80 -5.37
CA LEU A 271 -7.24 19.70 -6.28
C LEU A 271 -6.96 20.40 -7.61
N ASN A 272 -6.47 21.64 -7.58
CA ASN A 272 -6.20 22.41 -8.80
C ASN A 272 -5.15 21.74 -9.70
N GLN A 273 -4.04 21.24 -9.12
CA GLN A 273 -3.03 20.50 -9.87
C GLN A 273 -3.54 19.16 -10.42
N HIS A 274 -4.42 18.48 -9.68
CA HIS A 274 -5.06 17.27 -10.17
C HIS A 274 -5.95 17.54 -11.36
N GLN A 275 -6.79 18.57 -11.26
CA GLN A 275 -7.72 18.96 -12.32
C GLN A 275 -7.01 19.44 -13.58
N SER A 276 -5.91 20.18 -13.45
CA SER A 276 -5.12 20.63 -14.61
C SER A 276 -4.31 19.52 -15.28
N GLY A 277 -4.21 18.34 -14.65
CA GLY A 277 -3.39 17.24 -15.13
C GLY A 277 -1.89 17.40 -14.86
N LEU A 278 -1.47 18.49 -14.20
CA LEU A 278 -0.07 18.74 -13.87
C LEU A 278 0.50 17.65 -12.96
N ARG A 279 -0.29 17.16 -12.00
CA ARG A 279 0.12 16.09 -11.10
C ARG A 279 -1.06 15.21 -10.68
N ASP A 280 -0.82 13.91 -10.60
CA ASP A 280 -1.82 12.98 -10.09
C ASP A 280 -1.83 12.95 -8.55
N TYR A 281 -2.98 13.28 -7.96
CA TYR A 281 -3.26 13.25 -6.52
C TYR A 281 -4.45 12.32 -6.21
N SER A 282 -4.74 11.34 -7.06
CA SER A 282 -5.88 10.44 -6.90
C SER A 282 -5.90 9.75 -5.55
N SER A 283 -4.77 9.17 -5.10
CA SER A 283 -4.76 8.44 -3.83
C SER A 283 -4.95 9.37 -2.62
N PRO A 284 -4.25 10.51 -2.49
CA PRO A 284 -4.53 11.48 -1.42
C PRO A 284 -5.96 12.02 -1.43
N ILE A 285 -6.50 12.36 -2.61
CA ILE A 285 -7.89 12.82 -2.77
C ILE A 285 -8.85 11.73 -2.27
N TRP A 286 -8.64 10.48 -2.68
CA TRP A 286 -9.46 9.36 -2.22
C TRP A 286 -9.37 9.15 -0.70
N SER A 287 -8.17 9.24 -0.11
CA SER A 287 -8.00 9.14 1.34
C SER A 287 -8.79 10.22 2.09
N LEU A 288 -8.75 11.47 1.61
CA LEU A 288 -9.52 12.56 2.21
C LEU A 288 -11.03 12.40 2.00
N LEU A 289 -11.48 11.88 0.85
CA LEU A 289 -12.90 11.61 0.61
C LEU A 289 -13.43 10.52 1.53
N MET A 290 -12.64 9.45 1.76
CA MET A 290 -13.01 8.40 2.71
C MET A 290 -13.04 8.93 4.14
N PHE A 291 -12.14 9.86 4.47
CA PHE A 291 -12.15 10.55 5.77
C PHE A 291 -13.38 11.47 5.94
N ASP A 292 -13.72 12.32 4.96
CA ASP A 292 -14.94 13.14 4.99
C ASP A 292 -16.19 12.26 5.13
N ALA A 293 -16.26 11.18 4.35
CA ALA A 293 -17.39 10.26 4.37
C ALA A 293 -17.48 9.51 5.71
N PHE A 294 -16.36 9.23 6.38
CA PHE A 294 -16.35 8.70 7.74
C PHE A 294 -16.91 9.72 8.73
N LEU A 295 -16.42 10.96 8.73
CA LEU A 295 -16.91 12.02 9.61
C LEU A 295 -18.42 12.23 9.46
N ARG A 296 -18.93 12.16 8.23
CA ARG A 296 -20.36 12.31 7.92
C ARG A 296 -21.24 11.23 8.57
N ASN A 297 -20.73 10.02 8.75
CA ASN A 297 -21.49 8.93 9.40
C ASN A 297 -21.30 8.90 10.92
N ALA A 298 -20.24 9.54 11.43
CA ALA A 298 -19.96 9.64 12.86
C ALA A 298 -20.65 10.85 13.52
N SER A 299 -21.19 11.78 12.72
CA SER A 299 -21.98 12.95 13.16
C SER A 299 -23.46 12.59 13.20
#